data_AF-A0A382CKP1-F1
#
_entry.id   AF-A0A382CKP1-F1
#
_cell.length_a   1.000
_cell.length_b   1.000
_cell.length_c   1.000
_cell.angle_alpha   90.00
_cell.angle_beta   90.00
_cell.angle_gamma   90.00
#
_symmetry.space_group_name_H-M   'P 1'
#
loop_
_entity.id
_entity.type
_entity.pdbx_description
1 polymer ?
#
loop_
_entity_poly.entity_id
_entity_poly.type
_entity_poly.pdbx_seq_one_letter_code
_entity_poly.pdbx_strand_id
1 'polypeptide(L)'
;MERIAVIAITKNGVKMAKGLKEKFPSWEVFAPDKFSDDNKKINWYADSTTTKITELFKSNDALVCLFSLGAVVRLISPHLKDKKTDPAVIVIDDQAQFVISTLSGHLGGANQLTNEIAEQLGATPVITTAADVNKTIAVDLVGKDLGWKIDGDSNVTKVSAFMVNVEKIGVYQNCGAKNWWQNKLPENVSTYSSLDGLKKSQS
;
A
#
# COMPACT_ATOMS: atom_id res chain seq x y z
N MET A 1 -9.69 -0.56 2.39
CA MET A 1 -9.75 -1.22 1.07
C MET A 1 -10.90 -2.19 1.12
N GLU A 2 -11.80 -2.13 0.15
CA GLU A 2 -12.99 -2.98 0.09
C GLU A 2 -12.90 -4.01 -1.04
N ARG A 3 -12.25 -3.67 -2.15
CA ARG A 3 -12.12 -4.53 -3.33
C ARG A 3 -10.66 -4.93 -3.56
N ILE A 4 -10.34 -6.19 -3.26
CA ILE A 4 -9.00 -6.76 -3.42
C ILE A 4 -9.07 -7.94 -4.39
N ALA A 5 -8.28 -7.87 -5.45
CA ALA A 5 -8.18 -8.92 -6.47
C ALA A 5 -6.82 -9.62 -6.40
N VAL A 6 -6.84 -10.95 -6.31
CA VAL A 6 -5.65 -11.81 -6.41
C VAL A 6 -5.60 -12.38 -7.82
N ILE A 7 -4.47 -12.27 -8.50
CA ILE A 7 -4.27 -12.81 -9.84
C ILE A 7 -3.07 -13.76 -9.89
N ALA A 8 -3.31 -14.97 -10.37
CA ALA A 8 -2.31 -16.02 -10.50
C ALA A 8 -2.22 -16.53 -11.94
N ILE A 9 -1.00 -16.70 -12.45
CA ILE A 9 -0.76 -17.15 -13.84
C ILE A 9 0.06 -18.45 -13.94
N THR A 10 0.31 -19.10 -12.82
CA THR A 10 1.03 -20.38 -12.71
C THR A 10 0.21 -21.35 -11.86
N LYS A 11 0.45 -22.66 -12.00
CA LYS A 11 -0.21 -23.69 -11.16
C LYS A 11 0.08 -23.48 -9.67
N ASN A 12 1.32 -23.12 -9.32
CA ASN A 12 1.70 -22.89 -7.93
C ASN A 12 1.06 -21.61 -7.38
N GLY A 13 1.06 -20.52 -8.16
CA GLY A 13 0.33 -19.30 -7.84
C GLY A 13 -1.16 -19.55 -7.62
N VAL A 14 -1.82 -20.41 -8.43
CA VAL A 14 -3.23 -20.77 -8.22
C VAL A 14 -3.44 -21.49 -6.88
N LYS A 15 -2.54 -22.41 -6.51
CA LYS A 15 -2.58 -23.08 -5.19
C LYS A 15 -2.45 -22.05 -4.05
N MET A 16 -1.52 -21.11 -4.19
CA MET A 16 -1.31 -20.04 -3.20
C MET A 16 -2.52 -19.10 -3.12
N ALA A 17 -3.10 -18.71 -4.25
CA ALA A 17 -4.31 -17.87 -4.30
C ALA A 17 -5.51 -18.53 -3.61
N LYS A 18 -5.66 -19.86 -3.75
CA LYS A 18 -6.68 -20.63 -3.01
C LYS A 18 -6.48 -20.51 -1.50
N GLY A 19 -5.24 -20.66 -1.02
CA GLY A 19 -4.90 -20.48 0.39
C GLY A 19 -5.22 -19.06 0.89
N LEU A 20 -4.88 -18.03 0.10
CA LEU A 20 -5.24 -16.64 0.42
C LEU A 20 -6.77 -16.44 0.46
N LYS A 21 -7.54 -17.02 -0.46
CA LYS A 21 -9.01 -16.94 -0.46
C LYS A 21 -9.64 -17.58 0.77
N GLU A 22 -9.06 -18.63 1.33
CA GLU A 22 -9.53 -19.25 2.57
C GLU A 22 -9.30 -18.34 3.78
N LYS A 23 -8.16 -17.65 3.83
CA LYS A 23 -7.82 -16.69 4.89
C LYS A 23 -8.56 -15.37 4.75
N PHE A 24 -8.80 -14.94 3.52
CA PHE A 24 -9.46 -13.69 3.17
C PHE A 24 -10.67 -13.96 2.27
N PRO A 25 -11.82 -14.40 2.84
CA PRO A 25 -12.99 -14.83 2.06
C PRO A 25 -13.58 -13.74 1.16
N SER A 26 -13.38 -12.46 1.49
CA SER A 26 -13.87 -11.31 0.71
C SER A 26 -13.05 -11.04 -0.55
N TRP A 27 -11.83 -11.56 -0.69
CA TRP A 27 -10.97 -11.26 -1.83
C TRP A 27 -11.40 -12.04 -3.07
N GLU A 28 -11.32 -11.44 -4.24
CA GLU A 28 -11.63 -12.14 -5.49
C GLU A 28 -10.38 -12.75 -6.09
N VAL A 29 -10.44 -14.02 -6.54
CA VAL A 29 -9.29 -14.71 -7.14
C VAL A 29 -9.53 -14.91 -8.63
N PHE A 30 -8.54 -14.58 -9.44
CA PHE A 30 -8.56 -14.68 -10.90
C PHE A 30 -7.40 -15.54 -11.38
N ALA A 31 -7.67 -16.45 -12.32
CA ALA A 31 -6.65 -17.29 -12.95
C ALA A 31 -7.05 -17.72 -14.37
N PRO A 32 -6.08 -17.98 -15.27
CA PRO A 32 -6.36 -18.52 -16.60
C PRO A 32 -7.10 -19.86 -16.54
N ASP A 33 -8.12 -20.02 -17.38
CA ASP A 33 -8.97 -21.21 -17.50
C ASP A 33 -8.20 -22.51 -17.83
N LYS A 34 -7.05 -22.42 -18.50
CA LYS A 34 -6.13 -23.55 -18.75
C LYS A 34 -5.60 -24.21 -17.46
N PHE A 35 -5.76 -23.57 -16.30
CA PHE A 35 -5.43 -24.12 -14.99
C PHE A 35 -6.67 -24.46 -14.16
N SER A 36 -7.87 -24.36 -14.73
CA SER A 36 -9.13 -24.61 -14.05
C SER A 36 -9.19 -26.02 -13.49
N ASP A 37 -9.69 -26.11 -12.25
CA ASP A 37 -10.11 -27.35 -11.60
C ASP A 37 -11.59 -27.28 -11.20
N ASP A 38 -12.38 -26.49 -11.95
CA ASP A 38 -13.83 -26.26 -11.75
C ASP A 38 -14.21 -25.68 -10.38
N ASN A 39 -13.24 -25.13 -9.65
CA ASN A 39 -13.50 -24.46 -8.39
C ASN A 39 -14.26 -23.16 -8.61
N LYS A 40 -15.54 -23.15 -8.19
CA LYS A 40 -16.46 -22.01 -8.35
C LYS A 40 -16.12 -20.78 -7.51
N LYS A 41 -15.14 -20.87 -6.59
CA LYS A 41 -14.65 -19.72 -5.81
C LYS A 41 -13.60 -18.89 -6.56
N ILE A 42 -13.17 -19.36 -7.74
CA ILE A 42 -12.19 -18.70 -8.60
C ILE A 42 -12.89 -18.21 -9.85
N ASN A 43 -12.58 -16.97 -10.22
CA ASN A 43 -12.97 -16.36 -11.48
C ASN A 43 -11.98 -16.79 -12.57
N TRP A 44 -12.27 -17.92 -13.21
CA TRP A 44 -11.50 -18.42 -14.34
C TRP A 44 -11.73 -17.54 -15.58
N TYR A 45 -10.67 -17.13 -16.25
CA TYR A 45 -10.76 -16.28 -17.44
C TYR A 45 -10.04 -16.89 -18.65
N ALA A 46 -10.61 -16.72 -19.83
CA ALA A 46 -10.02 -17.14 -21.11
C ALA A 46 -9.20 -16.03 -21.79
N ASP A 47 -9.45 -14.76 -21.43
CA ASP A 47 -8.75 -13.60 -21.99
C ASP A 47 -7.26 -13.57 -21.65
N SER A 48 -6.52 -12.66 -22.31
CA SER A 48 -5.13 -12.42 -21.95
C SER A 48 -5.01 -11.84 -20.53
N THR A 49 -3.94 -12.22 -19.82
CA THR A 49 -3.59 -11.62 -18.52
C THR A 49 -3.48 -10.09 -18.60
N THR A 50 -3.02 -9.55 -19.73
CA THR A 50 -2.96 -8.09 -19.95
C THR A 50 -4.33 -7.44 -19.88
N THR A 51 -5.32 -8.01 -20.55
CA THR A 51 -6.72 -7.54 -20.50
C THR A 51 -7.25 -7.60 -19.08
N LYS A 52 -7.02 -8.72 -18.38
CA LYS A 52 -7.50 -8.91 -17.01
C LYS A 52 -6.85 -7.93 -16.03
N ILE A 53 -5.53 -7.70 -16.11
CA ILE A 53 -4.86 -6.68 -15.30
C ILE A 53 -5.43 -5.29 -15.58
N THR A 54 -5.67 -4.93 -16.84
CA THR A 54 -6.25 -3.62 -17.21
C THR A 54 -7.60 -3.40 -16.55
N GLU A 55 -8.46 -4.41 -16.57
CA GLU A 55 -9.77 -4.39 -15.92
C GLU A 55 -9.63 -4.24 -14.41
N LEU A 56 -8.88 -5.16 -13.78
CA LEU A 56 -8.75 -5.22 -12.32
C LEU A 56 -8.09 -3.96 -11.75
N PHE A 57 -7.09 -3.40 -12.44
CA PHE A 57 -6.41 -2.17 -12.04
C PHE A 57 -7.36 -0.97 -11.97
N LYS A 58 -8.41 -0.94 -12.80
CA LYS A 58 -9.40 0.15 -12.80
C LYS A 58 -10.54 -0.05 -11.82
N SER A 59 -10.84 -1.31 -11.46
CA SER A 59 -12.04 -1.67 -10.71
C SER A 59 -11.79 -2.11 -9.26
N ASN A 60 -10.53 -2.18 -8.82
CA ASN A 60 -10.17 -2.61 -7.47
C ASN A 60 -9.37 -1.55 -6.72
N ASP A 61 -9.35 -1.67 -5.39
CA ASP A 61 -8.53 -0.83 -4.53
C ASP A 61 -7.13 -1.44 -4.35
N ALA A 62 -6.99 -2.76 -4.49
CA ALA A 62 -5.71 -3.46 -4.49
C ALA A 62 -5.64 -4.68 -5.42
N LEU A 63 -4.46 -4.93 -5.95
CA LEU A 63 -4.11 -6.11 -6.74
C LEU A 63 -2.97 -6.87 -6.05
N VAL A 64 -3.17 -8.17 -5.83
CA VAL A 64 -2.14 -9.11 -5.36
C VAL A 64 -1.75 -10.02 -6.52
N CYS A 65 -0.57 -9.79 -7.07
CA CYS A 65 -0.06 -10.47 -8.26
C CYS A 65 0.90 -11.61 -7.88
N LEU A 66 0.50 -12.85 -8.15
CA LEU A 66 1.27 -14.06 -7.87
C LEU A 66 2.11 -14.47 -9.09
N PHE A 67 3.04 -13.61 -9.48
CA PHE A 67 4.00 -13.83 -10.57
C PHE A 67 5.11 -12.76 -10.57
N SER A 68 6.04 -12.84 -11.52
CA SER A 68 7.26 -12.03 -11.48
C SER A 68 7.01 -10.51 -11.47
N LEU A 69 7.71 -9.81 -10.58
CA LEU A 69 7.65 -8.36 -10.42
C LEU A 69 7.85 -7.62 -11.76
N GLY A 70 8.85 -8.03 -12.55
CA GLY A 70 9.13 -7.42 -13.85
C GLY A 70 7.98 -7.54 -14.85
N ALA A 71 7.17 -8.61 -14.79
CA ALA A 71 5.98 -8.73 -15.62
C ALA A 71 4.87 -7.80 -15.11
N VAL A 72 4.63 -7.78 -13.79
CA VAL A 72 3.63 -6.89 -13.17
C VAL A 72 3.90 -5.42 -13.53
N VAL A 73 5.13 -4.95 -13.36
CA VAL A 73 5.53 -3.57 -13.69
C VAL A 73 5.21 -3.23 -15.15
N ARG A 74 5.53 -4.12 -16.10
CA ARG A 74 5.22 -3.89 -17.53
C ARG A 74 3.72 -3.85 -17.80
N LEU A 75 2.93 -4.68 -17.13
CA LEU A 75 1.49 -4.76 -17.32
C LEU A 75 0.75 -3.54 -16.73
N ILE A 76 1.20 -3.02 -15.58
CA ILE A 76 0.55 -1.87 -14.95
C ILE A 76 1.05 -0.52 -15.49
N SER A 77 2.27 -0.46 -16.04
CA SER A 77 2.91 0.79 -16.48
C SER A 77 2.04 1.68 -17.40
N PRO A 78 1.28 1.15 -18.37
CA PRO A 78 0.41 1.97 -19.23
C PRO A 78 -0.82 2.57 -18.51
N HIS A 79 -1.08 2.17 -17.27
CA HIS A 79 -2.28 2.52 -16.51
C HIS A 79 -2.01 3.42 -15.31
N LEU A 80 -0.73 3.62 -14.96
CA LEU A 80 -0.31 4.47 -13.84
C LEU A 80 -0.73 5.92 -14.07
N LYS A 81 -1.33 6.54 -13.06
CA LYS A 81 -1.71 7.96 -13.08
C LYS A 81 -1.02 8.70 -11.97
N ASP A 82 -1.36 8.36 -10.72
CA ASP A 82 -0.77 8.98 -9.54
C ASP A 82 -0.96 8.11 -8.29
N LYS A 83 -0.06 8.27 -7.33
CA LYS A 83 -0.02 7.49 -6.07
C LYS A 83 -1.25 7.63 -5.16
N LYS A 84 -2.17 8.56 -5.42
CA LYS A 84 -3.38 8.77 -4.61
C LYS A 84 -4.58 8.03 -5.20
N THR A 85 -4.61 7.88 -6.51
CA THR A 85 -5.73 7.27 -7.24
C THR A 85 -5.43 5.87 -7.73
N ASP A 86 -4.16 5.54 -8.00
CA ASP A 86 -3.75 4.21 -8.41
C ASP A 86 -3.94 3.19 -7.27
N PRO A 87 -4.44 1.98 -7.57
CA PRO A 87 -4.64 0.94 -6.56
C PRO A 87 -3.31 0.51 -5.93
N ALA A 88 -3.39 -0.08 -4.74
CA ALA A 88 -2.27 -0.81 -4.15
C ALA A 88 -1.89 -1.98 -5.06
N VAL A 89 -0.60 -2.17 -5.33
CA VAL A 89 -0.10 -3.36 -6.04
C VAL A 89 0.92 -4.07 -5.18
N ILE A 90 0.66 -5.34 -4.93
CA ILE A 90 1.51 -6.25 -4.16
C ILE A 90 1.93 -7.38 -5.09
N VAL A 91 3.20 -7.74 -5.05
CA VAL A 91 3.74 -8.86 -5.82
C VAL A 91 4.25 -9.94 -4.88
N ILE A 92 3.92 -11.19 -5.17
CA ILE A 92 4.41 -12.36 -4.43
C ILE A 92 5.09 -13.28 -5.42
N ASP A 93 6.31 -13.70 -5.13
CA ASP A 93 7.02 -14.64 -5.98
C ASP A 93 6.38 -16.04 -5.91
N ASP A 94 6.68 -16.88 -6.90
CA ASP A 94 6.02 -18.18 -7.06
C ASP A 94 6.26 -19.12 -5.86
N GLN A 95 7.28 -18.91 -5.03
CA GLN A 95 7.58 -19.73 -3.84
C GLN A 95 7.19 -19.04 -2.52
N ALA A 96 6.46 -17.91 -2.56
CA ALA A 96 6.10 -17.11 -1.39
C ALA A 96 7.29 -16.81 -0.46
N GLN A 97 8.47 -16.57 -1.03
CA GLN A 97 9.64 -16.14 -0.26
C GLN A 97 9.52 -14.66 0.13
N PHE A 98 8.94 -13.85 -0.77
CA PHE A 98 8.83 -12.40 -0.65
C PHE A 98 7.42 -11.91 -0.98
N VAL A 99 6.95 -10.95 -0.20
CA VAL A 99 5.74 -10.16 -0.48
C VAL A 99 6.19 -8.72 -0.64
N ILE A 100 6.04 -8.17 -1.84
CA ILE A 100 6.69 -6.92 -2.25
C ILE A 100 5.65 -5.83 -2.45
N SER A 101 5.71 -4.77 -1.65
CA SER A 101 4.91 -3.57 -1.84
C SER A 101 5.43 -2.82 -3.07
N THR A 102 4.64 -2.81 -4.16
CA THR A 102 5.11 -2.39 -5.49
C THR A 102 4.56 -1.02 -5.91
N LEU A 103 3.28 -0.73 -5.62
CA LEU A 103 2.64 0.53 -5.97
C LEU A 103 1.72 0.99 -4.84
N SER A 104 1.61 2.32 -4.66
CA SER A 104 0.71 2.96 -3.68
C SER A 104 0.90 2.48 -2.24
N GLY A 105 2.16 2.45 -1.79
CA GLY A 105 2.61 1.99 -0.45
C GLY A 105 1.84 2.54 0.75
N HIS A 106 1.84 3.86 0.94
CA HIS A 106 1.27 4.52 2.12
C HIS A 106 -0.24 4.72 2.00
N LEU A 107 -0.68 5.75 1.24
CA LEU A 107 -2.10 6.10 1.13
C LEU A 107 -2.95 4.97 0.55
N GLY A 108 -2.46 4.31 -0.50
CA GLY A 108 -3.14 3.17 -1.11
C GLY A 108 -3.10 1.90 -0.26
N GLY A 109 -2.24 1.85 0.77
CA GLY A 109 -2.21 0.77 1.75
C GLY A 109 -1.45 -0.48 1.32
N ALA A 110 -0.65 -0.43 0.25
CA ALA A 110 0.14 -1.59 -0.17
C ALA A 110 1.14 -2.05 0.90
N ASN A 111 1.74 -1.13 1.67
CA ASN A 111 2.68 -1.50 2.75
C ASN A 111 2.01 -2.30 3.86
N GLN A 112 0.83 -1.84 4.30
CA GLN A 112 0.05 -2.55 5.31
C GLN A 112 -0.35 -3.94 4.80
N LEU A 113 -0.92 -4.01 3.60
CA LEU A 113 -1.37 -5.27 3.00
C LEU A 113 -0.20 -6.24 2.76
N THR A 114 0.98 -5.73 2.39
CA THR A 114 2.21 -6.53 2.28
C THR A 114 2.58 -7.19 3.61
N ASN A 115 2.55 -6.45 4.73
CA ASN A 115 2.84 -7.03 6.05
C ASN A 115 1.81 -8.08 6.45
N GLU A 116 0.52 -7.80 6.27
CA GLU A 116 -0.57 -8.74 6.57
C GLU A 116 -0.43 -10.04 5.78
N ILE A 117 -0.17 -9.96 4.47
CA ILE A 117 0.00 -11.15 3.63
C ILE A 117 1.28 -11.90 4.01
N ALA A 118 2.39 -11.18 4.25
CA ALA A 118 3.66 -11.80 4.62
C ALA A 118 3.54 -12.61 5.92
N GLU A 119 2.85 -12.08 6.93
CA GLU A 119 2.56 -12.78 8.18
C GLU A 119 1.75 -14.06 7.92
N GLN A 120 0.71 -14.01 7.10
CA GLN A 120 -0.11 -15.18 6.78
C GLN A 120 0.64 -16.27 6.01
N LEU A 121 1.56 -15.88 5.13
CA LEU A 121 2.33 -16.80 4.29
C LEU A 121 3.65 -17.26 4.94
N GLY A 122 4.07 -16.65 6.05
CA GLY A 122 5.42 -16.85 6.60
C GLY A 122 6.52 -16.35 5.66
N ALA A 123 6.20 -15.35 4.82
CA ALA A 123 7.08 -14.79 3.81
C ALA A 123 7.82 -13.54 4.34
N THR A 124 8.86 -13.11 3.63
CA THR A 124 9.57 -11.87 3.96
C THR A 124 8.88 -10.66 3.32
N PRO A 125 8.39 -9.67 4.10
CA PRO A 125 7.87 -8.45 3.52
C PRO A 125 9.00 -7.58 2.97
N VAL A 126 8.82 -7.05 1.76
CA VAL A 126 9.75 -6.11 1.11
C VAL A 126 9.05 -4.77 0.94
N ILE A 127 9.36 -3.84 1.84
CA ILE A 127 8.85 -2.47 1.88
C ILE A 127 10.04 -1.52 1.83
N THR A 128 10.10 -0.65 0.83
CA THR A 128 11.26 0.22 0.54
C THR A 128 10.98 1.70 0.75
N THR A 129 9.77 2.05 1.16
CA THR A 129 9.33 3.42 1.37
C THR A 129 10.07 4.05 2.55
N ALA A 130 10.67 5.23 2.33
CA ALA A 130 11.60 5.83 3.27
C ALA A 130 11.00 6.09 4.67
N ALA A 131 9.73 6.48 4.76
CA ALA A 131 9.09 6.74 6.06
C ALA A 131 8.89 5.44 6.85
N ASP A 132 8.45 4.35 6.21
CA ASP A 132 8.33 3.03 6.85
C ASP A 132 9.70 2.49 7.28
N VAL A 133 10.71 2.56 6.42
CA VAL A 133 12.07 2.09 6.73
C VAL A 133 12.67 2.87 7.90
N ASN A 134 12.49 4.19 7.92
CA ASN A 134 13.05 5.06 8.96
C ASN A 134 12.16 5.17 10.21
N LYS A 135 11.00 4.52 10.24
CA LYS A 135 9.99 4.61 11.31
C LYS A 135 9.63 6.08 11.66
N THR A 136 9.63 6.94 10.65
CA THR A 136 9.27 8.36 10.82
C THR A 136 7.77 8.55 10.61
N ILE A 137 7.27 9.74 10.91
CA ILE A 137 5.85 10.05 10.73
C ILE A 137 5.54 10.11 9.23
N ALA A 138 4.68 9.22 8.75
CA ALA A 138 4.12 9.32 7.40
C ALA A 138 3.15 10.51 7.32
N VAL A 139 3.67 11.66 6.87
CA VAL A 139 2.96 12.96 6.86
C VAL A 139 1.62 12.88 6.13
N ASP A 140 1.53 12.10 5.06
CA ASP A 140 0.32 11.90 4.27
C ASP A 140 -0.76 11.06 4.97
N LEU A 141 -0.41 10.37 6.05
CA LEU A 141 -1.30 9.53 6.86
C LEU A 141 -1.62 10.12 8.25
N VAL A 142 -1.08 11.30 8.60
CA VAL A 142 -1.25 11.88 9.94
C VAL A 142 -2.73 12.06 10.26
N GLY A 143 -3.15 11.45 11.38
CA GLY A 143 -4.52 11.53 11.89
C GLY A 143 -5.57 10.74 11.08
N LYS A 144 -5.17 9.95 10.08
CA LYS A 144 -6.09 9.12 9.27
C LYS A 144 -6.98 8.23 10.14
N ASP A 145 -6.40 7.57 11.14
CA ASP A 145 -7.12 6.67 12.05
C ASP A 145 -8.06 7.41 13.01
N LEU A 146 -7.89 8.73 13.14
CA LEU A 146 -8.78 9.63 13.88
C LEU A 146 -9.82 10.29 12.97
N GLY A 147 -9.89 9.88 11.71
CA GLY A 147 -10.78 10.46 10.71
C GLY A 147 -10.37 11.85 10.21
N TRP A 148 -9.14 12.30 10.51
CA TRP A 148 -8.64 13.58 10.02
C TRP A 148 -8.40 13.52 8.52
N LYS A 149 -8.55 14.68 7.88
CA LYS A 149 -8.25 14.87 6.46
C LYS A 149 -7.27 16.02 6.34
N ILE A 150 -6.27 15.84 5.49
CA ILE A 150 -5.33 16.90 5.17
C ILE A 150 -6.07 17.94 4.31
N ASP A 151 -6.06 19.19 4.77
CA ASP A 151 -6.60 20.32 4.03
C ASP A 151 -5.51 20.92 3.13
N GLY A 152 -5.69 20.75 1.82
CA GLY A 152 -4.70 21.13 0.80
C GLY A 152 -3.48 20.19 0.76
N ASP A 153 -3.11 19.74 -0.43
CA ASP A 153 -1.99 18.78 -0.62
C ASP A 153 -0.67 19.44 -1.03
N SER A 154 -0.67 20.76 -1.26
CA SER A 154 0.45 21.51 -1.83
C SER A 154 1.75 21.38 -1.01
N ASN A 155 1.64 21.25 0.31
CA ASN A 155 2.80 21.18 1.21
C ASN A 155 3.12 19.76 1.68
N VAL A 156 2.26 18.76 1.46
CA VAL A 156 2.46 17.39 1.98
C VAL A 156 3.79 16.83 1.48
N THR A 157 4.04 16.91 0.17
CA THR A 157 5.29 16.43 -0.44
C THR A 157 6.52 17.10 0.15
N LYS A 158 6.45 18.42 0.41
CA LYS A 158 7.55 19.18 0.98
C LYS A 158 7.83 18.74 2.43
N VAL A 159 6.80 18.63 3.25
CA VAL A 159 6.94 18.22 4.66
C VAL A 159 7.37 16.75 4.76
N SER A 160 6.89 15.87 3.86
CA SER A 160 7.39 14.50 3.74
C SER A 160 8.89 14.45 3.43
N ALA A 161 9.37 15.31 2.53
CA ALA A 161 10.80 15.40 2.23
C ALA A 161 11.60 15.89 3.45
N PHE A 162 11.09 16.88 4.20
CA PHE A 162 11.73 17.34 5.42
C PHE A 162 11.81 16.22 6.46
N MET A 163 10.76 15.42 6.59
CA MET A 163 10.74 14.29 7.53
C MET A 163 11.79 13.24 7.17
N VAL A 164 11.92 12.90 5.88
CA VAL A 164 12.90 11.90 5.41
C VAL A 164 14.34 12.42 5.52
N ASN A 165 14.55 13.72 5.27
CA ASN A 165 15.87 14.35 5.33
C ASN A 165 16.25 14.88 6.73
N VAL A 166 15.43 14.61 7.75
CA VAL A 166 15.67 15.05 9.14
C VAL A 166 15.77 16.59 9.26
N GLU A 167 15.11 17.31 8.37
CA GLU A 167 14.97 18.77 8.45
C GLU A 167 13.96 19.16 9.52
N LYS A 168 14.11 20.36 10.09
CA LYS A 168 13.24 20.84 11.17
C LYS A 168 11.79 20.94 10.72
N ILE A 169 10.89 20.39 11.53
CA ILE A 169 9.43 20.44 11.33
C ILE A 169 8.77 20.88 12.64
N GLY A 170 7.94 21.91 12.56
CA GLY A 170 7.11 22.32 13.68
C GLY A 170 5.66 21.80 13.61
N VAL A 171 5.14 21.37 14.76
CA VAL A 171 3.74 20.95 14.93
C VAL A 171 3.04 21.94 15.86
N TYR A 172 1.93 22.51 15.39
CA TYR A 172 1.01 23.28 16.21
C TYR A 172 -0.37 22.63 16.17
N GLN A 173 -0.95 22.38 17.34
CA GLN A 173 -2.26 21.76 17.48
C GLN A 173 -3.13 22.56 18.46
N ASN A 174 -4.18 23.19 17.95
CA ASN A 174 -5.14 23.96 18.74
C ASN A 174 -6.41 23.19 19.11
N CYS A 175 -6.71 22.07 18.44
CA CYS A 175 -7.89 21.25 18.70
C CYS A 175 -7.67 19.76 18.35
N GLY A 176 -8.66 18.92 18.67
CA GLY A 176 -8.63 17.49 18.37
C GLY A 176 -7.82 16.65 19.37
N ALA A 177 -7.74 15.35 19.10
CA ALA A 177 -7.01 14.39 19.92
C ALA A 177 -5.50 14.62 19.83
N LYS A 178 -4.78 14.68 20.95
CA LYS A 178 -3.31 14.93 21.00
C LYS A 178 -2.46 13.65 20.98
N ASN A 179 -3.10 12.50 21.13
CA ASN A 179 -2.48 11.17 21.15
C ASN A 179 -2.47 10.51 19.75
N TRP A 180 -2.46 11.32 18.69
CA TRP A 180 -2.36 10.85 17.29
C TRP A 180 -0.98 10.24 16.98
N TRP A 181 0.01 10.50 17.83
CA TRP A 181 1.31 9.83 17.82
C TRP A 181 1.62 9.32 19.22
N GLN A 182 1.71 8.00 19.37
CA GLN A 182 1.92 7.33 20.66
C GLN A 182 3.40 7.20 21.02
N ASN A 183 4.26 7.20 20.00
CA ASN A 183 5.71 7.08 20.17
C ASN A 183 6.34 8.43 20.52
N LYS A 184 7.63 8.42 20.89
CA LYS A 184 8.42 9.65 20.93
C LYS A 184 8.38 10.30 19.54
N LEU A 185 8.18 11.61 19.48
CA LEU A 185 8.29 12.34 18.21
C LEU A 185 9.72 12.20 17.64
N PRO A 186 9.87 12.15 16.31
CA PRO A 186 11.19 12.21 15.68
C PRO A 186 11.98 13.45 16.15
N GLU A 187 13.31 13.34 16.21
CA GLU A 187 14.15 14.39 16.81
C GLU A 187 14.09 15.73 16.08
N ASN A 188 13.76 15.72 14.79
CA ASN A 188 13.57 16.90 13.96
C ASN A 188 12.17 17.52 14.10
N VAL A 189 11.28 16.95 14.91
CA VAL A 189 9.90 17.42 15.09
C VAL A 189 9.72 18.08 16.44
N SER A 190 9.29 19.34 16.45
CA SER A 190 9.05 20.13 17.67
C SER A 190 7.60 20.60 17.77
N THR A 191 7.00 20.53 18.97
CA THR A 191 5.64 21.03 19.20
C THR A 191 5.64 22.46 19.74
N TYR A 192 4.74 23.30 19.24
CA TYR A 192 4.57 24.69 19.65
C TYR A 192 3.18 24.91 20.26
N SER A 193 3.10 25.76 21.28
CA SER A 193 1.84 26.09 21.97
C SER A 193 1.03 27.19 21.27
N SER A 194 1.63 27.92 20.32
CA SER A 194 0.97 28.96 19.54
C SER A 194 1.46 28.98 18.10
N LEU A 195 0.59 29.43 17.18
CA LEU A 195 0.94 29.60 15.77
C LEU A 195 2.05 30.65 15.59
N ASP A 196 2.07 31.69 16.42
CA ASP A 196 3.13 32.70 16.40
C ASP A 196 4.47 32.13 16.85
N GLY A 197 4.47 31.23 17.84
CA GLY A 197 5.67 30.51 18.29
C GLY A 197 6.24 29.65 17.16
N LEU A 198 5.38 28.95 16.42
CA LEU A 198 5.75 28.18 15.25
C LEU A 198 6.33 29.08 14.14
N LYS A 199 5.65 30.17 13.78
CA LYS A 199 6.12 31.10 12.72
C LYS A 199 7.45 31.77 13.03
N LYS A 200 7.74 32.03 14.31
CA LYS A 200 9.03 32.61 14.76
C LYS A 200 10.13 31.56 14.86
N SER A 201 9.78 30.28 14.81
CA SER A 201 10.76 29.20 14.77
C SER A 201 11.40 29.11 13.38
N GLN A 202 12.59 28.53 13.30
CA GLN A 202 13.20 28.12 12.03
C GLN A 202 12.72 26.72 11.58
N SER A 203 11.53 26.30 12.03
CA SER A 203 10.93 24.97 11.77
C SER A 203 9.69 25.07 10.88
#